data_AF-A0A962Z9C0-F1
#
_entry.id   AF-A0A962Z9C0-F1
#
_cell.length_a   1.000
_cell.length_b   1.000
_cell.length_c   1.000
_cell.angle_alpha   90.00
_cell.angle_beta   90.00
_cell.angle_gamma   90.00
#
_symmetry.space_group_name_H-M   'P 1'
#
loop_
_entity.id
_entity.type
_entity.pdbx_description
1 polymer ?
#
loop_
_entity_poly.entity_id
_entity_poly.type
_entity_poly.pdbx_seq_one_letter_code
_entity_poly.pdbx_strand_id
1 'polypeptide(L)'
;VSGSAVADASALGNALIPVQLKERYPAGFAAAVNSASSTVSVLIPPSIPLILFGLVSNTSIVDLFVAGILPGVLLGVGMFTTVWLVASLRDLPRAPLEGGFRAFRSQILAAFPALLMPVFVIGTLRFGIATPTEVSVMAVAYALLVSGVVYRDLNLRNLWSAAVETTMMTGAVMFIIMASSTIQWLLTAEQVPQALTE
;
A
#
# COMPACT_ATOMS: atom_id res chain seq x y z
N VAL A 1 3.89 -1.87 0.00
CA VAL A 1 2.63 -1.38 0.58
C VAL A 1 2.96 -0.13 1.36
N SER A 2 2.97 1.00 0.68
CA SER A 2 3.12 2.33 1.29
C SER A 2 1.79 2.89 1.80
N GLY A 3 0.67 2.19 1.54
CA GLY A 3 -0.68 2.71 1.78
C GLY A 3 -1.10 3.81 0.78
N SER A 4 -0.29 4.03 -0.26
CA SER A 4 -0.51 5.00 -1.35
C SER A 4 -0.34 4.33 -2.70
N ALA A 5 -1.36 4.47 -3.56
CA ALA A 5 -1.30 3.93 -4.92
C ALA A 5 -0.24 4.64 -5.78
N VAL A 6 -0.04 5.95 -5.57
CA VAL A 6 0.91 6.75 -6.36
C VAL A 6 2.35 6.42 -5.99
N ALA A 7 2.62 6.29 -4.69
CA ALA A 7 3.94 5.94 -4.19
C ALA A 7 4.33 4.51 -4.61
N ASP A 8 3.41 3.53 -4.44
CA ASP A 8 3.66 2.15 -4.84
C ASP A 8 3.87 2.03 -6.36
N ALA A 9 3.07 2.73 -7.19
CA ALA A 9 3.23 2.72 -8.64
C ALA A 9 4.58 3.30 -9.10
N SER A 10 5.02 4.37 -8.44
CA SER A 10 6.28 5.06 -8.79
C SER A 10 7.49 4.24 -8.35
N ALA A 11 7.48 3.72 -7.12
CA ALA A 11 8.58 2.95 -6.55
C ALA A 11 8.75 1.59 -7.25
N LEU A 12 7.66 0.81 -7.36
CA LEU A 12 7.70 -0.50 -8.01
C LEU A 12 7.86 -0.37 -9.52
N GLY A 13 7.26 0.64 -10.15
CA GLY A 13 7.39 0.88 -11.59
C GLY A 13 8.85 1.09 -12.01
N ASN A 14 9.60 1.90 -11.27
CA ASN A 14 11.02 2.16 -11.52
C ASN A 14 11.89 0.90 -11.41
N ALA A 15 11.51 -0.05 -10.55
CA ALA A 15 12.26 -1.29 -10.37
C ALA A 15 11.84 -2.39 -11.36
N LEU A 16 10.54 -2.55 -11.61
CA LEU A 16 9.97 -3.68 -12.32
C LEU A 16 9.87 -3.47 -13.83
N ILE A 17 9.47 -2.27 -14.29
CA ILE A 17 9.25 -2.01 -15.73
C ILE A 17 10.54 -2.20 -16.53
N PRO A 18 11.72 -1.70 -16.11
CA PRO A 18 12.96 -1.93 -16.86
C PRO A 18 13.34 -3.41 -16.98
N VAL A 19 13.04 -4.20 -15.94
CA VAL A 19 13.29 -5.66 -15.94
C VAL A 19 12.33 -6.35 -16.91
N GLN A 20 11.04 -6.02 -16.85
CA GLN A 20 10.03 -6.57 -17.76
C GLN A 20 10.34 -6.26 -19.23
N LEU A 21 10.82 -5.05 -19.53
CA LEU A 21 11.23 -4.67 -20.89
C LEU A 21 12.45 -5.49 -21.38
N LYS A 22 13.43 -5.77 -20.50
CA LYS A 22 14.57 -6.65 -20.82
C LYS A 22 14.12 -8.07 -21.15
N GLU A 23 13.13 -8.57 -20.43
CA GLU A 23 12.47 -9.86 -20.66
C GLU A 23 11.48 -9.85 -21.84
N ARG A 24 11.45 -8.77 -22.64
CA ARG A 24 10.61 -8.60 -23.85
C ARG A 24 9.11 -8.51 -23.60
N TYR A 25 8.68 -8.12 -22.41
CA TYR A 25 7.27 -7.78 -22.19
C TYR A 25 6.90 -6.48 -22.92
N PRO A 26 5.67 -6.37 -23.48
CA PRO A 26 5.20 -5.12 -24.06
C PRO A 26 5.16 -3.99 -23.02
N ALA A 27 5.69 -2.82 -23.37
CA ALA A 27 5.76 -1.67 -22.46
C ALA A 27 4.38 -1.26 -21.91
N GLY A 28 3.34 -1.27 -22.77
CA GLY A 28 1.98 -0.96 -22.37
C GLY A 28 1.41 -1.99 -21.37
N PHE A 29 1.79 -3.26 -21.48
CA PHE A 29 1.39 -4.30 -20.53
C PHE A 29 2.08 -4.10 -19.18
N ALA A 30 3.40 -3.86 -19.18
CA ALA A 30 4.18 -3.57 -17.97
C ALA A 30 3.61 -2.37 -17.19
N ALA A 31 3.33 -1.26 -17.89
CA ALA A 31 2.74 -0.06 -17.30
C ALA A 31 1.32 -0.31 -16.78
N ALA A 32 0.47 -1.02 -17.54
CA ALA A 32 -0.89 -1.33 -17.14
C ALA A 32 -0.95 -2.21 -15.89
N VAL A 33 -0.13 -3.27 -15.82
CA VAL A 33 -0.06 -4.16 -14.66
C VAL A 33 0.40 -3.39 -13.43
N ASN A 34 1.48 -2.61 -13.54
CA ASN A 34 2.00 -1.80 -12.43
C ASN A 34 0.96 -0.77 -11.92
N SER A 35 0.28 -0.08 -12.84
CA SER A 35 -0.75 0.90 -12.48
C SER A 35 -1.95 0.23 -11.80
N ALA A 36 -2.46 -0.88 -12.36
CA ALA A 36 -3.59 -1.60 -11.81
C ALA A 36 -3.26 -2.20 -10.43
N SER A 37 -2.13 -2.89 -10.29
CA SER A 37 -1.75 -3.54 -9.03
C SER A 37 -1.57 -2.54 -7.88
N SER A 38 -1.12 -1.33 -8.20
CA SER A 38 -0.91 -0.28 -7.19
C SER A 38 -2.21 0.19 -6.55
N THR A 39 -3.36 -0.02 -7.18
CA THR A 39 -4.67 0.33 -6.57
C THR A 39 -5.00 -0.54 -5.36
N VAL A 40 -4.47 -1.76 -5.28
CA VAL A 40 -4.68 -2.68 -4.15
C VAL A 40 -4.03 -2.17 -2.86
N SER A 41 -3.00 -1.31 -2.96
CA SER A 41 -2.34 -0.73 -1.78
C SER A 41 -3.26 0.15 -0.94
N VAL A 42 -4.35 0.64 -1.52
CA VAL A 42 -5.39 1.41 -0.82
C VAL A 42 -6.30 0.50 0.02
N LEU A 43 -6.38 -0.80 -0.28
CA LEU A 43 -7.23 -1.73 0.47
C LEU A 43 -6.48 -2.52 1.54
N ILE A 44 -5.25 -2.94 1.25
CA ILE A 44 -4.48 -3.79 2.19
C ILE A 44 -3.80 -2.90 3.23
N PRO A 45 -4.02 -3.14 4.55
CA PRO A 45 -3.38 -2.36 5.59
C PRO A 45 -1.85 -2.49 5.62
N PRO A 46 -1.13 -1.41 5.98
CA PRO A 46 -1.61 -0.06 6.32
C PRO A 46 -2.06 0.73 5.08
N SER A 47 -3.17 1.45 5.19
CA SER A 47 -3.77 2.21 4.08
C SER A 47 -4.15 3.63 4.51
N ILE A 48 -3.66 4.63 3.77
CA ILE A 48 -3.91 6.04 4.06
C ILE A 48 -5.41 6.35 3.89
N PRO A 49 -6.08 6.04 2.76
CA PRO A 49 -7.50 6.37 2.61
C PRO A 49 -8.41 5.74 3.66
N LEU A 50 -8.11 4.52 4.13
CA LEU A 50 -8.85 3.89 5.23
C LEU A 50 -8.68 4.65 6.55
N ILE A 51 -7.47 5.12 6.86
CA ILE A 51 -7.22 5.96 8.04
C ILE A 51 -8.02 7.27 7.94
N LEU A 52 -8.01 7.92 6.77
CA LEU A 52 -8.75 9.18 6.56
C LEU A 52 -10.24 8.99 6.70
N PHE A 53 -10.76 7.92 6.10
CA PHE A 53 -12.16 7.57 6.26
C PHE A 53 -12.49 7.34 7.73
N GLY A 54 -11.69 6.58 8.47
CA GLY A 54 -11.89 6.37 9.91
C GLY A 54 -11.88 7.68 10.72
N LEU A 55 -10.95 8.59 10.41
CA LEU A 55 -10.86 9.89 11.07
C LEU A 55 -12.07 10.81 10.79
N VAL A 56 -12.52 10.88 9.53
CA VAL A 56 -13.64 11.76 9.13
C VAL A 56 -14.99 11.17 9.56
N SER A 57 -15.17 9.86 9.43
CA SER A 57 -16.41 9.16 9.80
C SER A 57 -16.49 8.79 11.27
N ASN A 58 -15.43 9.01 12.05
CA ASN A 58 -15.29 8.54 13.44
C ASN A 58 -15.45 7.00 13.57
N THR A 59 -15.14 6.26 12.50
CA THR A 59 -15.15 4.79 12.49
C THR A 59 -13.82 4.25 12.99
N SER A 60 -13.85 3.13 13.71
CA SER A 60 -12.66 2.43 14.19
C SER A 60 -11.72 2.07 13.02
N ILE A 61 -10.50 2.60 13.06
CA ILE A 61 -9.44 2.31 12.08
C ILE A 61 -9.09 0.81 12.08
N VAL A 62 -9.12 0.18 13.26
CA VAL A 62 -8.83 -1.25 13.42
C VAL A 62 -9.86 -2.09 12.67
N ASP A 63 -11.14 -1.74 12.77
CA ASP A 63 -12.21 -2.47 12.09
C ASP A 63 -12.14 -2.27 10.58
N LEU A 64 -11.83 -1.05 10.12
CA LEU A 64 -11.57 -0.74 8.71
C LEU A 64 -10.40 -1.56 8.16
N PHE A 65 -9.32 -1.72 8.93
CA PHE A 65 -8.17 -2.50 8.51
C PHE A 65 -8.51 -3.98 8.39
N VAL A 66 -9.23 -4.56 9.36
CA VAL A 66 -9.67 -5.95 9.30
C VAL A 66 -10.66 -6.15 8.15
N ALA A 67 -11.60 -5.23 7.97
CA ALA A 67 -12.57 -5.25 6.88
C ALA A 67 -11.91 -5.16 5.49
N GLY A 68 -10.79 -4.43 5.36
CA GLY A 68 -10.03 -4.29 4.12
C GLY A 68 -9.28 -5.55 3.66
N ILE A 69 -9.01 -6.50 4.57
CA ILE A 69 -8.23 -7.72 4.25
C ILE A 69 -8.96 -8.57 3.21
N LEU A 70 -10.23 -8.90 3.45
CA LEU A 70 -11.00 -9.76 2.56
C LEU A 70 -11.14 -9.19 1.12
N PRO A 71 -11.60 -7.94 0.90
CA PRO A 71 -11.68 -7.37 -0.44
C PRO A 71 -10.28 -7.17 -1.06
N GLY A 72 -9.25 -6.85 -0.26
CA GLY A 72 -7.88 -6.76 -0.75
C GLY A 72 -7.34 -8.09 -1.28
N VAL A 73 -7.58 -9.19 -0.56
CA VAL A 73 -7.20 -10.54 -1.00
C VAL A 73 -7.99 -10.96 -2.25
N LEU A 74 -9.31 -10.71 -2.28
CA LEU A 74 -10.14 -11.02 -3.44
C LEU A 74 -9.66 -10.29 -4.69
N LEU A 75 -9.35 -8.99 -4.58
CA LEU A 75 -8.79 -8.21 -5.68
C LEU A 75 -7.40 -8.71 -6.09
N GLY A 76 -6.54 -9.04 -5.12
CA GLY A 76 -5.23 -9.62 -5.38
C GLY A 76 -5.33 -10.93 -6.19
N VAL A 77 -6.19 -11.86 -5.75
CA VAL A 77 -6.45 -13.11 -6.48
C VAL A 77 -7.02 -12.82 -7.87
N GLY A 78 -7.98 -11.91 -7.98
CA GLY A 78 -8.57 -11.51 -9.26
C GLY A 78 -7.56 -10.92 -10.24
N MET A 79 -6.62 -10.11 -9.76
CA MET A 79 -5.52 -9.58 -10.56
C MET A 79 -4.55 -10.67 -10.99
N PHE A 80 -4.17 -11.58 -10.08
CA PHE A 80 -3.34 -12.74 -10.42
C PHE A 80 -3.99 -13.61 -11.50
N THR A 81 -5.28 -13.92 -11.38
CA THR A 81 -6.00 -14.70 -12.39
C THR A 81 -6.06 -13.96 -13.72
N THR A 82 -6.30 -12.64 -13.71
CA THR A 82 -6.38 -11.84 -14.94
C THR A 82 -5.03 -11.79 -15.66
N VAL A 83 -3.94 -11.56 -14.92
CA VAL A 83 -2.58 -11.57 -15.48
C VAL A 83 -2.24 -12.94 -16.03
N TRP A 84 -2.57 -14.02 -15.32
CA TRP A 84 -2.33 -15.39 -15.77
C TRP A 84 -3.09 -15.72 -17.07
N LEU A 85 -4.37 -15.35 -17.15
CA LEU A 85 -5.19 -15.54 -18.35
C LEU A 85 -4.62 -14.76 -19.54
N VAL A 86 -4.33 -13.46 -19.35
CA VAL A 86 -3.78 -12.62 -20.44
C VAL A 86 -2.41 -13.11 -20.89
N ALA A 87 -1.55 -13.52 -19.95
CA ALA A 87 -0.24 -14.08 -20.26
C ALA A 87 -0.33 -15.39 -21.03
N SER A 88 -1.29 -16.25 -20.70
CA SER A 88 -1.54 -17.50 -21.43
C SER A 88 -2.17 -17.26 -22.80
N LEU A 89 -3.08 -16.29 -22.94
CA LEU A 89 -3.77 -16.00 -24.21
C LEU A 89 -2.87 -15.28 -25.21
N ARG A 90 -1.94 -14.46 -24.74
CA ARG A 90 -1.02 -13.67 -25.59
C ARG A 90 0.38 -14.28 -25.70
N ASP A 91 0.57 -15.49 -25.17
CA ASP A 91 1.84 -16.22 -25.13
C ASP A 91 3.03 -15.33 -24.70
N LEU A 92 2.85 -14.64 -23.57
CA LEU A 92 3.87 -13.72 -23.06
C LEU A 92 5.13 -14.49 -22.63
N PRO A 93 6.33 -13.89 -22.75
CA PRO A 93 7.60 -14.54 -22.45
C PRO A 93 7.65 -15.01 -20.99
N ARG A 94 7.91 -16.31 -20.78
CA ARG A 94 8.03 -16.90 -19.45
C ARG A 94 9.50 -16.95 -19.06
N ALA A 95 9.89 -16.19 -18.04
CA ALA A 95 11.22 -16.30 -17.48
C ALA A 95 11.35 -17.63 -16.73
N PRO A 96 12.35 -18.48 -17.03
CA PRO A 96 12.59 -19.70 -16.27
C PRO A 96 12.98 -19.34 -14.83
N LEU A 97 12.53 -20.14 -13.84
CA LEU A 97 13.03 -20.04 -12.47
C LEU A 97 14.48 -20.58 -12.44
N GLU A 98 15.44 -19.72 -12.73
CA GLU A 98 16.86 -20.06 -12.62
C GLU A 98 17.16 -20.50 -11.17
N GLY A 99 17.54 -21.77 -10.99
CA GLY A 99 17.86 -22.37 -9.68
C GLY A 99 16.71 -23.10 -8.96
N GLY A 100 15.54 -23.25 -9.59
CA GLY A 100 14.45 -24.11 -9.11
C GLY A 100 13.92 -23.75 -7.72
N PHE A 101 13.32 -24.73 -7.02
CA PHE A 101 12.67 -24.52 -5.70
C PHE A 101 13.63 -24.01 -4.61
N ARG A 102 14.95 -24.29 -4.76
CA ARG A 102 15.97 -23.84 -3.81
C ARG A 102 16.23 -22.33 -3.91
N ALA A 103 16.30 -21.79 -5.12
CA ALA A 103 16.41 -20.34 -5.34
C ALA A 103 15.16 -19.61 -4.86
N PHE A 104 13.97 -20.16 -5.16
CA PHE A 104 12.69 -19.64 -4.68
C PHE A 104 12.63 -19.55 -3.14
N ARG A 105 13.02 -20.63 -2.44
CA ARG A 105 13.06 -20.64 -0.97
C ARG A 105 14.01 -19.58 -0.43
N SER A 106 15.19 -19.42 -1.02
CA SER A 106 16.15 -18.39 -0.60
C SER A 106 15.58 -16.97 -0.75
N GLN A 107 14.86 -16.70 -1.84
CA GLN A 107 14.22 -15.40 -2.06
C GLN A 107 13.09 -15.13 -1.06
N ILE A 108 12.28 -16.14 -0.75
CA ILE A 108 11.26 -16.03 0.31
C ILE A 108 11.89 -15.71 1.65
N LEU A 109 12.98 -16.40 2.04
CA LEU A 109 13.66 -16.11 3.30
C LEU A 109 14.24 -14.68 3.33
N ALA A 110 14.76 -14.18 2.21
CA ALA A 110 15.25 -12.81 2.11
C ALA A 110 14.12 -11.77 2.17
N ALA A 111 12.93 -12.07 1.63
CA ALA A 111 11.75 -11.21 1.67
C ALA A 111 10.98 -11.31 3.01
N PHE A 112 11.26 -12.33 3.83
CA PHE A 112 10.53 -12.62 5.06
C PHE A 112 10.46 -11.43 6.04
N PRO A 113 11.55 -10.67 6.30
CA PRO A 113 11.47 -9.49 7.17
C PRO A 113 10.52 -8.41 6.63
N ALA A 114 10.47 -8.18 5.32
CA ALA A 114 9.53 -7.23 4.73
C ALA A 114 8.07 -7.73 4.82
N LEU A 115 7.84 -9.03 4.62
CA LEU A 115 6.53 -9.67 4.75
C LEU A 115 5.97 -9.68 6.17
N LEU A 116 6.83 -9.61 7.19
CA LEU A 116 6.39 -9.51 8.58
C LEU A 116 5.80 -8.14 8.94
N MET A 117 6.10 -7.08 8.18
CA MET A 117 5.66 -5.73 8.52
C MET A 117 4.11 -5.58 8.57
N PRO A 118 3.33 -6.02 7.57
CA PRO A 118 1.86 -5.97 7.66
C PRO A 118 1.30 -6.78 8.83
N VAL A 119 1.88 -7.97 9.11
CA VAL A 119 1.47 -8.82 10.24
C VAL A 119 1.76 -8.13 11.56
N PHE A 120 2.92 -7.49 11.67
CA PHE A 120 3.33 -6.71 12.83
C PHE A 120 2.39 -5.51 13.09
N VAL A 121 2.06 -4.75 12.04
CA VAL A 121 1.16 -3.58 12.14
C VAL A 121 -0.25 -4.02 12.55
N ILE A 122 -0.81 -5.01 11.86
CA ILE A 122 -2.17 -5.49 12.16
C ILE A 122 -2.22 -6.17 13.54
N GLY A 123 -1.20 -6.94 13.87
CA GLY A 123 -1.10 -7.63 15.16
C GLY A 123 -1.08 -6.64 16.33
N THR A 124 -0.17 -5.66 16.29
CA THR A 124 -0.04 -4.67 17.38
C THR A 124 -1.31 -3.85 17.58
N LEU A 125 -1.98 -3.46 16.48
CA LEU A 125 -3.27 -2.76 16.53
C LEU A 125 -4.41 -3.63 17.07
N ARG A 126 -4.53 -4.87 16.56
CA ARG A 126 -5.65 -5.76 16.92
C ARG A 126 -5.59 -6.21 18.37
N PHE A 127 -4.39 -6.45 18.91
CA PHE A 127 -4.22 -6.84 20.30
C PHE A 127 -4.23 -5.64 21.27
N GLY A 128 -4.46 -4.41 20.78
CA GLY A 128 -4.52 -3.21 21.61
C GLY A 128 -3.20 -2.88 22.30
N ILE A 129 -2.07 -3.40 21.79
CA ILE A 129 -0.75 -3.20 22.37
C ILE A 129 -0.30 -1.76 22.16
N ALA A 130 -0.70 -1.17 21.04
CA ALA A 130 -0.33 0.18 20.65
C ALA A 130 -1.44 0.85 19.83
N THR A 131 -1.53 2.17 19.95
CA THR A 131 -2.42 3.04 19.17
C THR A 131 -1.93 3.20 17.73
N PRO A 132 -2.77 3.66 16.78
CA PRO A 132 -2.37 3.89 15.39
C PRO A 132 -1.12 4.77 15.24
N THR A 133 -0.97 5.77 16.11
CA THR A 133 0.20 6.66 16.14
C THR A 133 1.45 5.95 16.61
N GLU A 134 1.37 5.17 17.69
CA GLU A 134 2.50 4.39 18.22
C GLU A 134 2.93 3.30 17.24
N VAL A 135 1.98 2.59 16.64
CA VAL A 135 2.26 1.54 15.63
C VAL A 135 2.95 2.12 14.41
N SER A 136 2.59 3.34 13.99
CA SER A 136 3.27 4.03 12.88
C SER A 136 4.74 4.31 13.19
N VAL A 137 5.04 4.79 14.41
CA VAL A 137 6.44 5.01 14.85
C VAL A 137 7.21 3.70 14.89
N MET A 138 6.61 2.64 15.45
CA MET A 138 7.22 1.32 15.49
C MET A 138 7.46 0.74 14.08
N ALA A 139 6.54 0.95 13.14
CA ALA A 139 6.67 0.50 11.75
C ALA A 139 7.81 1.22 11.02
N VAL A 140 7.97 2.53 11.23
CA VAL A 140 9.10 3.30 10.67
C VAL A 140 10.42 2.84 11.29
N ALA A 141 10.48 2.66 12.62
CA ALA A 141 11.67 2.14 13.29
C ALA A 141 12.04 0.75 12.77
N TYR A 142 11.05 -0.14 12.59
CA TYR A 142 11.24 -1.46 12.00
C TYR A 142 11.76 -1.37 10.56
N ALA A 143 11.19 -0.50 9.73
CA ALA A 143 11.63 -0.28 8.36
C ALA A 143 13.11 0.17 8.30
N LEU A 144 13.50 1.12 9.14
CA LEU A 144 14.87 1.62 9.22
C LEU A 144 15.84 0.52 9.69
N LEU A 145 15.45 -0.28 10.69
CA LEU A 145 16.28 -1.39 11.17
C LEU A 145 16.45 -2.48 10.10
N VAL A 146 15.37 -2.86 9.41
CA VAL A 146 15.42 -3.89 8.37
C VAL A 146 16.23 -3.41 7.17
N SER A 147 15.98 -2.19 6.67
CA SER A 147 16.77 -1.60 5.58
C SER A 147 18.24 -1.37 5.96
N GLY A 148 18.52 -1.00 7.21
CA GLY A 148 19.88 -0.70 7.65
C GLY A 148 20.72 -1.96 7.94
N VAL A 149 20.13 -2.95 8.61
CA VAL A 149 20.86 -4.12 9.13
C VAL A 149 20.73 -5.32 8.21
N VAL A 150 19.53 -5.58 7.66
CA VAL A 150 19.25 -6.77 6.84
C VAL A 150 19.56 -6.52 5.38
N TYR A 151 18.97 -5.48 4.78
CA TYR A 151 19.16 -5.18 3.36
C TYR A 151 20.40 -4.33 3.07
N ARG A 152 20.85 -3.54 4.06
CA ARG A 152 22.02 -2.65 3.97
C ARG A 152 21.95 -1.69 2.77
N ASP A 153 20.75 -1.24 2.42
CA ASP A 153 20.44 -0.38 1.27
C ASP A 153 20.09 1.06 1.66
N LEU A 154 20.28 1.40 2.94
CA LEU A 154 19.87 2.66 3.55
C LEU A 154 20.80 3.80 3.14
N ASN A 155 20.26 4.74 2.35
CA ASN A 155 20.98 5.94 1.88
C ASN A 155 20.29 7.21 2.35
N LEU A 156 21.07 8.23 2.74
CA LEU A 156 20.53 9.52 3.22
C LEU A 156 19.65 10.21 2.18
N ARG A 157 19.99 10.08 0.89
CA ARG A 157 19.16 10.58 -0.22
C ARG A 157 17.79 9.89 -0.26
N ASN A 158 17.74 8.57 -0.11
CA ASN A 158 16.48 7.81 -0.12
C ASN A 158 15.63 8.18 1.08
N LEU A 159 16.24 8.38 2.25
CA LEU A 159 15.54 8.82 3.45
C LEU A 159 14.95 10.23 3.28
N TRP A 160 15.71 11.17 2.70
CA TRP A 160 15.21 12.50 2.39
C TRP A 160 14.05 12.47 1.39
N SER A 161 14.18 11.70 0.31
CA SER A 161 13.11 11.52 -0.67
C SER A 161 11.83 10.96 -0.04
N ALA A 162 11.95 9.94 0.83
CA ALA A 162 10.82 9.38 1.55
C ALA A 162 10.15 10.40 2.50
N ALA A 163 10.95 11.23 3.18
CA ALA A 163 10.43 12.28 4.07
C ALA A 163 9.67 13.37 3.28
N VAL A 164 10.19 13.80 2.13
CA VAL A 164 9.53 14.77 1.25
C VAL A 164 8.21 14.20 0.72
N GLU A 165 8.21 12.96 0.24
CA GLU A 165 7.00 12.28 -0.24
C GLU A 165 5.94 12.15 0.86
N THR A 166 6.36 11.76 2.06
CA THR A 166 5.48 11.68 3.23
C THR A 166 4.87 13.04 3.56
N THR A 167 5.66 14.12 3.51
CA THR A 167 5.20 15.49 3.78
C THR A 167 4.20 15.96 2.73
N MET A 168 4.48 15.72 1.45
CA MET A 168 3.56 16.08 0.36
C MET A 168 2.22 15.36 0.50
N MET A 169 2.24 14.04 0.78
CA MET A 169 1.03 13.28 1.00
C MET A 169 0.25 13.78 2.22
N THR A 170 0.94 14.03 3.33
CA THR A 170 0.31 14.58 4.55
C THR A 170 -0.33 15.95 4.28
N GLY A 171 0.34 16.81 3.52
CA GLY A 171 -0.19 18.12 3.13
C GLY A 171 -1.47 18.02 2.30
N ALA A 172 -1.47 17.17 1.26
CA ALA A 172 -2.66 16.93 0.44
C ALA A 172 -3.85 16.42 1.27
N VAL A 173 -3.58 15.51 2.20
CA VAL A 173 -4.57 15.00 3.15
C VAL A 173 -5.15 16.09 4.04
N MET A 174 -4.30 16.94 4.64
CA MET A 174 -4.75 18.01 5.52
C MET A 174 -5.64 19.02 4.80
N PHE A 175 -5.37 19.31 3.51
CA PHE A 175 -6.24 20.14 2.69
C PHE A 175 -7.63 19.52 2.49
N ILE A 176 -7.70 18.22 2.24
CA ILE A 176 -8.99 17.51 2.09
C ILE A 176 -9.79 17.57 3.39
N ILE A 177 -9.12 17.32 4.53
CA ILE A 177 -9.77 17.38 5.86
C ILE A 177 -10.31 18.79 6.11
N MET A 178 -9.52 19.84 5.84
CA MET A 178 -9.92 21.23 6.05
C MET A 178 -11.12 21.66 5.17
N ALA A 179 -11.15 21.23 3.91
CA ALA A 179 -12.29 21.48 3.03
C ALA A 179 -13.53 20.73 3.52
N SER A 180 -13.38 19.45 3.87
CA SER A 180 -14.45 18.62 4.40
C SER A 180 -15.03 19.17 5.71
N SER A 181 -14.17 19.62 6.63
CA SER A 181 -14.63 20.17 7.91
C SER A 181 -15.41 21.47 7.73
N THR A 182 -15.02 22.30 6.77
CA THR A 182 -15.74 23.55 6.44
C THR A 182 -17.15 23.25 5.91
N ILE A 183 -17.27 22.28 5.00
CA ILE A 183 -18.56 21.82 4.48
C ILE A 183 -19.40 21.19 5.59
N GLN A 184 -18.80 20.33 6.42
CA GLN A 184 -19.49 19.67 7.52
C GLN A 184 -20.06 20.67 8.53
N TRP A 185 -19.30 21.71 8.87
CA TRP A 185 -19.78 22.80 9.73
C TRP A 185 -20.94 23.56 9.09
N LEU A 186 -20.84 23.90 7.80
CA LEU A 186 -21.91 24.59 7.07
C LEU A 186 -23.21 23.75 7.03
N LEU A 187 -23.12 22.46 6.69
CA LEU A 187 -24.27 21.56 6.68
C LEU A 187 -24.90 21.41 8.07
N THR A 188 -24.07 21.41 9.12
CA THR A 188 -24.54 21.36 10.50
C THR A 188 -25.24 22.66 10.90
N ALA A 189 -24.70 23.82 10.49
CA ALA A 189 -25.30 25.13 10.76
C ALA A 189 -26.66 25.30 10.08
N GLU A 190 -26.79 24.83 8.83
CA GLU A 190 -28.03 24.86 8.05
C GLU A 190 -29.02 23.74 8.40
N GLN A 191 -28.68 22.87 9.37
CA GLN A 191 -29.50 21.73 9.81
C GLN A 191 -29.98 20.82 8.65
N VAL A 192 -29.21 20.77 7.56
CA VAL A 192 -29.53 19.97 6.37
C VAL A 192 -29.70 18.48 6.70
N PRO A 193 -28.86 17.86 7.56
CA PRO A 193 -29.06 16.46 7.93
C PRO A 193 -30.42 16.19 8.58
N GLN A 194 -30.92 17.13 9.41
CA GLN A 194 -32.22 17.02 10.08
C GLN A 194 -33.38 17.17 9.09
N ALA A 195 -33.25 18.10 8.13
CA ALA A 195 -34.25 18.31 7.09
C ALA A 195 -34.38 17.15 6.10
N LEU A 196 -33.37 16.28 5.98
CA LEU A 196 -33.38 15.09 5.12
C LEU A 196 -33.94 13.83 5.81
N THR A 197 -34.08 13.86 7.14
CA THR A 197 -34.62 12.75 7.93
C THR A 197 -36.13 12.83 8.17
N GLU A 198 -36.78 13.93 7.78
CA GLU A 198 -38.24 14.11 7.70
C GLU A 198 -38.74 13.86 6.27
#